data_AF-A0A4Q7VHV2-F1
#
_entry.id   AF-A0A4Q7VHV2-F1
#
_cell.length_a   1.000
_cell.length_b   1.000
_cell.length_c   1.000
_cell.angle_alpha   90.00
_cell.angle_beta   90.00
_cell.angle_gamma   90.00
#
_symmetry.space_group_name_H-M   'P 1'
#
loop_
_entity.id
_entity.type
_entity.pdbx_description
1 polymer ?
#
loop_
_entity_poly.entity_id
_entity_poly.type
_entity_poly.pdbx_seq_one_letter_code
_entity_poly.pdbx_strand_id
1 'polypeptide(L)'
;MSQTWENKFSNWTNPPSDTEENKLSNAEQMIKDAIADYPSLANKNIEIFGQGSYANNTNVRLNSDIDICVRLMDTFYYDLPDDMTKEDFNIGPGTNTYSDFKNDVEAAMVKKFGRSDVDRGNKAITIAGNSYRVEADVVPTFEQRRYNKNKAYLSGTQFYPDNGGVVKNWPKQHIENGINKNKNTQRRFKRTVRIFKKLRYEMKDEGYSICDKVPSFLIECLVWNIPNSTLNASNSWYERIKQCVIFLYNATETDEKCSEWGEVSELLYLFKGHSKWTRQDANDFILQAWNYIGYNND
;
A
#
# COMPACT_ATOMS: atom_id res chain seq x y z
N MET A 1 1.27 -4.37 -33.78
CA MET A 1 0.70 -4.54 -32.43
C MET A 1 1.78 -4.40 -31.35
N SER A 2 2.87 -5.18 -31.41
CA SER A 2 4.00 -5.10 -30.46
C SER A 2 4.61 -3.69 -30.33
N GLN A 3 4.89 -2.99 -31.44
CA GLN A 3 5.46 -1.63 -31.40
C GLN A 3 4.53 -0.61 -30.72
N THR A 4 3.21 -0.77 -30.88
CA THR A 4 2.22 0.10 -30.24
C THR A 4 2.24 -0.09 -28.72
N TRP A 5 2.25 -1.35 -28.27
CA TRP A 5 2.32 -1.68 -26.85
C TRP A 5 3.66 -1.35 -26.21
N GLU A 6 4.77 -1.52 -26.93
CA GLU A 6 6.10 -1.09 -26.48
C GLU A 6 6.10 0.41 -26.12
N ASN A 7 5.62 1.24 -27.05
CA ASN A 7 5.56 2.69 -26.84
C ASN A 7 4.64 3.03 -25.66
N LYS A 8 3.48 2.36 -25.57
CA LYS A 8 2.49 2.57 -24.50
C LYS A 8 3.05 2.21 -23.13
N PHE A 9 3.64 1.02 -23.00
CA PHE A 9 4.26 0.59 -21.76
C PHE A 9 5.44 1.47 -21.37
N SER A 10 6.29 1.88 -22.32
CA SER A 10 7.38 2.82 -22.06
C SER A 10 6.87 4.13 -21.44
N ASN A 11 5.80 4.72 -22.01
CA ASN A 11 5.15 5.93 -21.48
C ASN A 11 4.50 5.72 -20.11
N TRP A 12 4.08 4.50 -19.81
CA TRP A 12 3.46 4.13 -18.52
C TRP A 12 4.46 3.92 -17.39
N THR A 13 5.76 3.93 -17.68
CA THR A 13 6.81 3.71 -16.67
C THR A 13 7.03 4.90 -15.74
N ASN A 14 6.55 6.11 -16.07
CA ASN A 14 6.79 7.30 -15.26
C ASN A 14 5.64 7.59 -14.29
N PRO A 15 5.94 8.19 -13.12
CA PRO A 15 4.90 8.76 -12.27
C PRO A 15 4.15 9.89 -13.02
N PRO A 16 3.01 10.35 -12.50
CA PRO A 16 2.18 11.36 -13.16
C PRO A 16 2.84 12.74 -13.27
N SER A 17 3.67 13.13 -12.30
CA SER A 17 4.45 14.37 -12.36
C SER A 17 5.71 14.28 -11.48
N ASP A 18 6.63 15.22 -11.66
CA ASP A 18 7.84 15.36 -10.83
C ASP A 18 7.57 16.09 -9.50
N THR A 19 6.36 16.64 -9.30
CA THR A 19 5.99 17.42 -8.11
C THR A 19 5.29 16.59 -7.02
N GLU A 20 5.10 15.29 -7.26
CA GLU A 20 4.40 14.39 -6.34
C GLU A 20 5.11 14.25 -4.98
N GLU A 21 6.45 14.32 -4.95
CA GLU A 21 7.22 14.31 -3.69
C GLU A 21 6.98 15.58 -2.87
N ASN A 22 6.87 16.74 -3.52
CA ASN A 22 6.57 18.01 -2.84
C ASN A 22 5.15 18.01 -2.28
N LYS A 23 4.19 17.46 -3.03
CA LYS A 23 2.80 17.32 -2.57
C LYS A 23 2.73 16.45 -1.30
N LEU A 24 3.39 15.29 -1.30
CA LEU A 24 3.47 14.39 -0.14
C LEU A 24 4.10 15.09 1.07
N SER A 25 5.26 15.73 0.87
CA SER A 25 6.00 16.40 1.94
C SER A 25 5.20 17.55 2.55
N ASN A 26 4.50 18.34 1.72
CA ASN A 26 3.66 19.44 2.19
C ASN A 26 2.46 18.93 3.01
N ALA A 27 1.75 17.91 2.52
CA ALA A 27 0.63 17.31 3.24
C ALA A 27 1.09 16.74 4.60
N GLU A 28 2.19 16.00 4.60
CA GLU A 28 2.79 15.44 5.82
C GLU A 28 3.14 16.55 6.83
N GLN A 29 3.74 17.66 6.37
CA GLN A 29 4.08 18.79 7.24
C GLN A 29 2.84 19.47 7.82
N MET A 30 1.81 19.73 7.02
CA MET A 30 0.57 20.36 7.49
C MET A 30 -0.12 19.52 8.59
N ILE A 31 -0.09 18.19 8.44
CA ILE A 31 -0.64 17.26 9.42
C ILE A 31 0.25 17.22 10.67
N LYS A 32 1.58 17.20 10.53
CA LYS A 32 2.50 17.30 11.68
C LYS A 32 2.22 18.54 12.52
N ASP A 33 2.09 19.71 11.87
CA ASP A 33 1.79 20.96 12.56
C ASP A 33 0.43 20.89 13.28
N ALA A 34 -0.60 20.37 12.62
CA ALA A 34 -1.94 20.25 13.19
C ALA A 34 -1.96 19.36 14.46
N ILE A 35 -1.21 18.25 14.44
CA ILE A 35 -1.07 17.33 15.57
C ILE A 35 -0.30 18.00 16.72
N ALA A 36 0.81 18.68 16.41
CA ALA A 36 1.63 19.38 17.40
C ALA A 36 0.88 20.55 18.08
N ASP A 37 0.01 21.25 17.34
CA ASP A 37 -0.78 22.38 17.83
C ASP A 37 -2.05 21.97 18.60
N TYR A 38 -2.35 20.67 18.70
CA TYR A 38 -3.54 20.17 19.38
C TYR A 38 -3.22 19.71 20.82
N PRO A 39 -3.77 20.34 21.87
CA PRO A 39 -3.32 20.14 23.25
C PRO A 39 -3.30 18.69 23.75
N SER A 40 -4.29 17.87 23.38
CA SER A 40 -4.33 16.46 23.82
C SER A 40 -3.30 15.57 23.12
N LEU A 41 -2.82 15.97 21.94
CA LEU A 41 -1.86 15.22 21.13
C LEU A 41 -0.43 15.72 21.26
N ALA A 42 -0.23 17.01 21.59
CA ALA A 42 1.06 17.68 21.60
C ALA A 42 2.14 17.02 22.47
N ASN A 43 1.73 16.34 23.55
CA ASN A 43 2.65 15.65 24.48
C ASN A 43 2.72 14.13 24.26
N LYS A 44 2.01 13.59 23.27
CA LYS A 44 2.03 12.16 22.96
C LYS A 44 3.22 11.83 22.05
N ASN A 45 3.78 10.63 22.19
CA ASN A 45 4.76 10.13 21.23
C ASN A 45 4.01 9.65 19.97
N ILE A 46 4.01 10.47 18.92
CA ILE A 46 3.32 10.19 17.66
C ILE A 46 4.32 10.23 16.52
N GLU A 47 4.35 9.16 15.73
CA GLU A 47 5.10 9.11 14.48
C GLU A 47 4.18 9.39 13.28
N ILE A 48 4.58 10.30 12.41
CA ILE A 48 3.81 10.71 11.22
C ILE A 48 4.65 10.45 9.97
N PHE A 49 4.10 9.72 9.01
CA PHE A 49 4.79 9.37 7.77
C PHE A 49 3.82 9.07 6.62
N GLY A 50 4.23 9.38 5.39
CA GLY A 50 3.53 8.96 4.18
C GLY A 50 3.52 7.43 3.97
N GLN A 51 2.42 6.92 3.46
CA GLN A 51 2.27 5.52 3.02
C GLN A 51 1.56 5.44 1.65
N GLY A 52 1.20 4.24 1.23
CA GLY A 52 0.43 4.04 -0.01
C GLY A 52 1.21 4.35 -1.28
N SER A 53 0.48 4.65 -2.35
CA SER A 53 1.06 4.70 -3.70
C SER A 53 2.07 5.83 -3.91
N TYR A 54 1.91 6.96 -3.19
CA TYR A 54 2.86 8.07 -3.21
C TYR A 54 4.19 7.69 -2.54
N ALA A 55 4.14 7.21 -1.29
CA ALA A 55 5.34 6.77 -0.57
C ALA A 55 6.04 5.60 -1.28
N ASN A 56 5.26 4.72 -1.92
CA ASN A 56 5.80 3.62 -2.72
C ASN A 56 6.33 4.06 -4.09
N ASN A 57 6.07 5.30 -4.54
CA ASN A 57 6.34 5.78 -5.90
C ASN A 57 5.77 4.79 -6.94
N THR A 58 4.51 4.44 -6.79
CA THR A 58 3.74 3.58 -7.70
C THR A 58 2.38 4.19 -8.05
N ASN A 59 2.19 5.48 -7.77
CA ASN A 59 1.04 6.25 -8.21
C ASN A 59 1.04 6.41 -9.74
N VAL A 60 -0.15 6.46 -10.34
CA VAL A 60 -0.33 6.53 -11.81
C VAL A 60 -1.38 7.57 -12.24
N ARG A 61 -2.02 8.26 -11.28
CA ARG A 61 -2.96 9.37 -11.50
C ARG A 61 -2.48 10.61 -10.75
N LEU A 62 -2.61 11.80 -11.37
CA LEU A 62 -2.12 13.10 -10.86
C LEU A 62 -2.71 13.52 -9.51
N ASN A 63 -3.94 13.08 -9.23
CA ASN A 63 -4.71 13.41 -8.04
C ASN A 63 -5.13 12.11 -7.35
N SER A 64 -4.19 11.16 -7.17
CA SER A 64 -4.48 10.05 -6.26
C SER A 64 -4.36 10.59 -4.83
N ASP A 65 -5.08 9.99 -3.90
CA ASP A 65 -5.08 10.45 -2.52
C ASP A 65 -3.71 10.18 -1.88
N ILE A 66 -3.29 11.11 -1.03
CA ILE A 66 -2.06 10.99 -0.26
C ILE A 66 -2.40 10.35 1.08
N ASP A 67 -1.93 9.13 1.30
CA ASP A 67 -2.11 8.44 2.58
C ASP A 67 -1.05 8.88 3.59
N ILE A 68 -1.45 9.51 4.70
CA ILE A 68 -0.57 9.88 5.81
C ILE A 68 -0.94 9.09 7.05
N CYS A 69 -0.01 8.29 7.56
CA CYS A 69 -0.18 7.57 8.81
C CYS A 69 0.14 8.47 9.99
N VAL A 70 -0.75 8.50 10.99
CA VAL A 70 -0.53 9.16 12.29
C VAL A 70 -0.54 8.06 13.35
N ARG A 71 0.65 7.67 13.81
CA ARG A 71 0.86 6.46 14.62
C ARG A 71 1.22 6.80 16.06
N LEU A 72 0.31 6.50 16.99
CA LEU A 72 0.61 6.60 18.42
C LEU A 72 1.59 5.51 18.85
N MET A 73 2.63 5.91 19.58
CA MET A 73 3.71 5.04 20.07
C MET A 73 3.66 4.84 21.60
N ASP A 74 2.88 5.66 22.33
CA ASP A 74 2.70 5.55 23.79
C ASP A 74 1.92 4.29 24.22
N THR A 75 1.14 3.72 23.31
CA THR A 75 0.37 2.50 23.51
C THR A 75 0.43 1.68 22.23
N PHE A 76 0.65 0.38 22.37
CA PHE A 76 0.86 -0.53 21.26
C PHE A 76 0.06 -1.82 21.42
N TYR A 77 -0.26 -2.43 20.29
CA TYR A 77 -0.71 -3.80 20.18
C TYR A 77 0.48 -4.72 19.89
N TYR A 78 0.33 -6.02 20.12
CA TYR A 78 1.45 -6.95 19.97
C TYR A 78 1.02 -8.34 19.48
N ASP A 79 1.93 -8.98 18.75
CA ASP A 79 1.93 -10.42 18.47
C ASP A 79 3.17 -11.03 19.14
N LEU A 80 2.96 -12.10 19.92
CA LEU A 80 4.04 -12.82 20.60
C LEU A 80 4.37 -14.11 19.84
N PRO A 81 5.61 -14.60 19.95
CA PRO A 81 5.93 -15.96 19.52
C PRO A 81 5.09 -17.00 20.26
N ASP A 82 4.87 -18.14 19.62
CA ASP A 82 4.25 -19.29 20.25
C ASP A 82 4.98 -19.66 21.56
N ASP A 83 4.19 -20.09 22.55
CA ASP A 83 4.62 -20.47 23.90
C ASP A 83 5.22 -19.34 24.75
N MET A 84 5.08 -18.07 24.34
CA MET A 84 5.51 -16.91 25.14
C MET A 84 4.33 -16.06 25.62
N THR A 85 4.55 -15.39 26.75
CA THR A 85 3.55 -14.57 27.44
C THR A 85 3.95 -13.10 27.45
N LYS A 86 3.00 -12.19 27.71
CA LYS A 86 3.29 -10.76 27.77
C LYS A 86 4.27 -10.41 28.91
N GLU A 87 4.28 -11.22 29.97
CA GLU A 87 5.19 -11.13 31.11
C GLU A 87 6.64 -11.36 30.69
N ASP A 88 6.90 -12.29 29.76
CA ASP A 88 8.25 -12.54 29.23
C ASP A 88 8.89 -11.31 28.56
N PHE A 89 8.05 -10.38 28.09
CA PHE A 89 8.43 -9.15 27.41
C PHE A 89 8.22 -7.89 28.26
N ASN A 90 7.83 -8.03 29.53
CA ASN A 90 7.51 -6.91 30.44
C ASN A 90 6.43 -5.95 29.88
N ILE A 91 5.42 -6.49 29.20
CA ILE A 91 4.36 -5.68 28.59
C ILE A 91 3.27 -5.38 29.63
N GLY A 92 3.12 -4.09 29.97
CA GLY A 92 2.08 -3.58 30.86
C GLY A 92 0.78 -3.17 30.14
N PRO A 93 -0.25 -2.72 30.89
CA PRO A 93 -1.48 -2.22 30.31
C PRO A 93 -1.25 -0.92 29.52
N GLY A 94 -2.01 -0.74 28.44
CA GLY A 94 -2.01 0.49 27.65
C GLY A 94 -2.67 1.66 28.40
N THR A 95 -2.32 2.88 28.02
CA THR A 95 -2.80 4.13 28.66
C THR A 95 -3.73 4.93 27.76
N ASN A 96 -3.96 4.47 26.53
CA ASN A 96 -4.77 5.15 25.52
C ASN A 96 -5.79 4.18 24.90
N THR A 97 -6.96 4.71 24.55
CA THR A 97 -7.93 3.99 23.71
C THR A 97 -7.82 4.46 22.26
N TYR A 98 -8.02 3.55 21.31
CA TYR A 98 -7.95 3.90 19.88
C TYR A 98 -9.05 4.89 19.48
N SER A 99 -10.26 4.75 20.03
CA SER A 99 -11.39 5.64 19.74
C SER A 99 -11.10 7.08 20.15
N ASP A 100 -10.56 7.30 21.34
CA ASP A 100 -10.23 8.64 21.83
C ASP A 100 -9.12 9.24 20.97
N PHE A 101 -8.11 8.45 20.62
CA PHE A 101 -7.04 8.92 19.73
C PHE A 101 -7.56 9.30 18.34
N LYS A 102 -8.43 8.48 17.73
CA LYS A 102 -9.03 8.80 16.42
C LYS A 102 -9.88 10.07 16.49
N ASN A 103 -10.63 10.27 17.58
CA ASN A 103 -11.42 11.49 17.82
C ASN A 103 -10.53 12.73 17.98
N ASP A 104 -9.44 12.62 18.72
CA ASP A 104 -8.49 13.72 18.91
C ASP A 104 -7.80 14.10 17.59
N VAL A 105 -7.40 13.10 16.79
CA VAL A 105 -6.81 13.37 15.45
C VAL A 105 -7.82 14.06 14.54
N GLU A 106 -9.09 13.62 14.52
CA GLU A 106 -10.14 14.31 13.76
C GLU A 106 -10.31 15.75 14.23
N ALA A 107 -10.39 15.99 15.53
CA ALA A 107 -10.53 17.32 16.09
C ALA A 107 -9.33 18.23 15.76
N ALA A 108 -8.11 17.68 15.73
CA ALA A 108 -6.92 18.37 15.28
C ALA A 108 -7.00 18.76 13.79
N MET A 109 -7.46 17.85 12.93
CA MET A 109 -7.66 18.13 11.50
C MET A 109 -8.73 19.22 11.31
N VAL A 110 -9.87 19.11 12.00
CA VAL A 110 -10.94 20.11 11.94
C VAL A 110 -10.47 21.49 12.40
N LYS A 111 -9.65 21.56 13.46
CA LYS A 111 -9.06 22.82 13.94
C LYS A 111 -8.16 23.46 12.89
N LYS A 112 -7.37 22.67 12.16
CA LYS A 112 -6.43 23.16 11.15
C LYS A 112 -7.09 23.53 9.82
N PHE A 113 -7.98 22.67 9.32
CA PHE A 113 -8.51 22.74 7.95
C PHE A 113 -9.95 23.25 7.89
N GLY A 114 -10.68 23.25 9.00
CA GLY A 114 -12.10 23.55 9.06
C GLY A 114 -12.97 22.33 8.79
N ARG A 115 -14.14 22.25 9.44
CA ARG A 115 -15.04 21.10 9.35
C ARG A 115 -15.53 20.82 7.93
N SER A 116 -15.70 21.84 7.09
CA SER A 116 -16.16 21.66 5.70
C SER A 116 -15.20 20.81 4.86
N ASP A 117 -13.93 20.79 5.23
CA ASP A 117 -12.86 20.17 4.45
C ASP A 117 -12.41 18.83 5.07
N VAL A 118 -13.07 18.39 6.15
CA VAL A 118 -12.68 17.19 6.91
C VAL A 118 -13.87 16.24 7.01
N ASP A 119 -13.76 15.11 6.31
CA ASP A 119 -14.70 14.01 6.35
C ASP A 119 -14.12 12.82 7.11
N ARG A 120 -14.90 12.25 8.04
CA ARG A 120 -14.47 11.07 8.80
C ARG A 120 -15.04 9.82 8.16
N GLY A 121 -14.15 9.10 7.50
CA GLY A 121 -14.44 7.77 6.99
C GLY A 121 -14.25 6.67 8.04
N ASN A 122 -14.63 5.47 7.61
CA ASN A 122 -14.52 4.26 8.41
C ASN A 122 -13.09 3.98 8.91
N LYS A 123 -12.08 4.21 8.06
CA LYS A 123 -10.67 3.87 8.33
C LYS A 123 -9.75 5.08 8.44
N ALA A 124 -10.10 6.18 7.78
CA ALA A 124 -9.28 7.36 7.62
C ALA A 124 -10.13 8.62 7.84
N ILE A 125 -9.47 9.75 8.02
CA ILE A 125 -10.04 11.09 8.04
C ILE A 125 -9.54 11.77 6.78
N THR A 126 -10.44 12.02 5.84
CA THR A 126 -10.13 12.60 4.53
C THR A 126 -10.14 14.12 4.64
N ILE A 127 -9.06 14.74 4.19
CA ILE A 127 -8.93 16.19 4.04
C ILE A 127 -9.13 16.50 2.56
N ALA A 128 -10.22 17.19 2.23
CA ALA A 128 -10.56 17.52 0.86
C ALA A 128 -9.44 18.30 0.16
N GLY A 129 -9.15 17.98 -1.10
CA GLY A 129 -8.22 18.76 -1.92
C GLY A 129 -8.76 20.16 -2.26
N ASN A 130 -7.89 21.08 -2.66
CA ASN A 130 -8.27 22.37 -3.25
C ASN A 130 -7.21 22.85 -4.26
N SER A 131 -7.29 24.10 -4.73
CA SER A 131 -6.32 24.65 -5.70
C SER A 131 -4.87 24.71 -5.20
N TYR A 132 -4.63 24.56 -3.89
CA TYR A 132 -3.33 24.69 -3.23
C TYR A 132 -2.87 23.41 -2.52
N ARG A 133 -3.75 22.43 -2.29
CA ARG A 133 -3.43 21.17 -1.60
C ARG A 133 -4.08 19.98 -2.29
N VAL A 134 -3.39 18.84 -2.30
CA VAL A 134 -3.94 17.56 -2.76
C VAL A 134 -4.82 16.97 -1.65
N GLU A 135 -5.82 16.17 -2.04
CA GLU A 135 -6.59 15.37 -1.10
C GLU A 135 -5.68 14.42 -0.31
N ALA A 136 -5.90 14.32 1.00
CA ALA A 136 -5.08 13.51 1.87
C ALA A 136 -5.94 12.68 2.84
N ASP A 137 -5.64 11.40 2.93
CA ASP A 137 -6.23 10.49 3.89
C ASP A 137 -5.31 10.37 5.11
N VAL A 138 -5.77 10.91 6.23
CA VAL A 138 -5.10 10.76 7.52
C VAL A 138 -5.56 9.46 8.16
N VAL A 139 -4.64 8.55 8.45
CA VAL A 139 -4.95 7.23 9.02
C VAL A 139 -4.41 7.16 10.45
N PRO A 140 -5.26 7.36 11.48
CA PRO A 140 -4.88 7.18 12.88
C PRO A 140 -4.64 5.71 13.16
N THR A 141 -3.50 5.39 13.75
CA THR A 141 -3.09 4.03 14.10
C THR A 141 -2.38 4.00 15.44
N PHE A 142 -2.33 2.85 16.07
CA PHE A 142 -1.37 2.55 17.14
C PHE A 142 -0.23 1.72 16.56
N GLU A 143 0.91 1.73 17.24
CA GLU A 143 1.99 0.80 16.94
C GLU A 143 1.51 -0.66 17.11
N GLN A 144 1.82 -1.51 16.13
CA GLN A 144 1.73 -2.97 16.24
C GLN A 144 3.13 -3.55 16.34
N ARG A 145 3.43 -4.29 17.40
CA ARG A 145 4.74 -4.93 17.60
C ARG A 145 4.65 -6.43 17.35
N ARG A 146 5.35 -6.94 16.34
CA ARG A 146 5.51 -8.38 16.16
C ARG A 146 6.85 -8.81 16.74
N TYR A 147 6.80 -9.43 17.90
CA TYR A 147 7.97 -9.85 18.65
C TYR A 147 8.56 -11.16 18.11
N ASN A 148 9.86 -11.32 18.26
CA ASN A 148 10.56 -12.59 18.12
C ASN A 148 10.99 -13.13 19.51
N LYS A 149 11.47 -14.38 19.55
CA LYS A 149 11.88 -15.04 20.81
C LYS A 149 13.05 -14.34 21.54
N ASN A 150 13.79 -13.49 20.84
CA ASN A 150 14.91 -12.70 21.39
C ASN A 150 14.46 -11.32 21.91
N LYS A 151 13.15 -11.08 22.04
CA LYS A 151 12.56 -9.81 22.53
C LYS A 151 12.76 -8.60 21.60
N ALA A 152 13.33 -8.79 20.42
CA ALA A 152 13.29 -7.78 19.36
C ALA A 152 11.92 -7.83 18.65
N TYR A 153 11.52 -6.72 18.03
CA TYR A 153 10.25 -6.65 17.31
C TYR A 153 10.33 -5.86 16.02
N LEU A 154 9.42 -6.19 15.10
CA LEU A 154 9.08 -5.34 13.96
C LEU A 154 7.95 -4.40 14.36
N SER A 155 8.08 -3.13 13.98
CA SER A 155 7.09 -2.08 14.24
C SER A 155 6.21 -1.87 13.01
N GLY A 156 4.91 -2.13 13.16
CA GLY A 156 3.85 -1.98 12.17
C GLY A 156 2.74 -1.05 12.67
N THR A 157 1.60 -1.07 12.00
CA THR A 157 0.43 -0.28 12.38
C THR A 157 -0.74 -1.21 12.70
N GLN A 158 -1.55 -0.83 13.68
CA GLN A 158 -2.86 -1.44 13.92
C GLN A 158 -3.90 -0.36 14.20
N PHE A 159 -5.09 -0.56 13.64
CA PHE A 159 -6.24 0.29 13.90
C PHE A 159 -7.55 -0.49 13.81
N TYR A 160 -8.62 0.12 14.34
CA TYR A 160 -9.97 -0.44 14.34
C TYR A 160 -10.85 0.43 13.46
N PRO A 161 -11.36 -0.09 12.33
CA PRO A 161 -12.38 0.61 11.57
C PRO A 161 -13.62 0.91 12.44
N ASP A 162 -14.31 2.01 12.15
CA ASP A 162 -15.53 2.40 12.89
C ASP A 162 -16.65 1.35 12.74
N ASN A 163 -16.67 0.60 11.64
CA ASN A 163 -17.60 -0.52 11.40
C ASN A 163 -17.14 -1.87 11.99
N GLY A 164 -16.05 -1.87 12.75
CA GLY A 164 -15.52 -3.04 13.45
C GLY A 164 -14.41 -3.79 12.71
N GLY A 165 -13.91 -4.82 13.38
CA GLY A 165 -12.74 -5.59 12.94
C GLY A 165 -11.41 -4.94 13.31
N VAL A 166 -10.33 -5.52 12.81
CA VAL A 166 -8.96 -5.06 13.07
C VAL A 166 -8.18 -5.03 11.76
N VAL A 167 -7.40 -3.98 11.56
CA VAL A 167 -6.47 -3.89 10.44
C VAL A 167 -5.07 -3.77 11.00
N LYS A 168 -4.22 -4.75 10.67
CA LYS A 168 -2.78 -4.75 10.94
C LYS A 168 -2.04 -4.59 9.61
N ASN A 169 -1.12 -3.64 9.52
CA ASN A 169 -0.31 -3.41 8.32
C ASN A 169 1.17 -3.19 8.69
N TRP A 170 2.03 -3.26 7.66
CA TRP A 170 3.48 -3.14 7.79
C TRP A 170 4.06 -2.14 6.76
N PRO A 171 3.62 -0.86 6.81
CA PRO A 171 3.87 0.09 5.72
C PRO A 171 5.35 0.40 5.53
N LYS A 172 6.13 0.51 6.61
CA LYS A 172 7.57 0.77 6.52
C LYS A 172 8.33 -0.39 5.87
N GLN A 173 8.02 -1.62 6.26
CA GLN A 173 8.61 -2.82 5.67
C GLN A 173 8.20 -2.96 4.20
N HIS A 174 6.93 -2.67 3.88
CA HIS A 174 6.45 -2.61 2.48
C HIS A 174 7.27 -1.62 1.65
N ILE A 175 7.46 -0.39 2.13
CA ILE A 175 8.24 0.65 1.45
C ILE A 175 9.69 0.20 1.27
N GLU A 176 10.35 -0.27 2.33
CA GLU A 176 11.75 -0.69 2.32
C GLU A 176 11.98 -1.86 1.36
N ASN A 177 11.16 -2.91 1.44
CA ASN A 177 11.21 -4.04 0.54
C ASN A 177 11.01 -3.60 -0.92
N GLY A 178 10.02 -2.75 -1.18
CA GLY A 178 9.77 -2.17 -2.50
C GLY A 178 10.95 -1.36 -3.04
N ILE A 179 11.65 -0.58 -2.20
CA ILE A 179 12.88 0.14 -2.57
C ILE A 179 13.99 -0.86 -2.93
N ASN A 180 14.20 -1.87 -2.09
CA ASN A 180 15.25 -2.89 -2.27
C ASN A 180 15.05 -3.69 -3.56
N LYS A 181 13.84 -4.21 -3.81
CA LYS A 181 13.54 -4.92 -5.06
C LYS A 181 13.65 -4.00 -6.28
N ASN A 182 13.27 -2.73 -6.16
CA ASN A 182 13.44 -1.77 -7.23
C ASN A 182 14.92 -1.52 -7.56
N LYS A 183 15.80 -1.44 -6.55
CA LYS A 183 17.25 -1.35 -6.75
C LYS A 183 17.78 -2.62 -7.44
N ASN A 184 17.40 -3.79 -6.94
CA ASN A 184 17.86 -5.10 -7.45
C ASN A 184 17.35 -5.44 -8.86
N THR A 185 16.37 -4.69 -9.36
CA THR A 185 15.78 -4.87 -10.70
C THR A 185 16.09 -3.69 -11.63
N GLN A 186 17.13 -2.89 -11.34
CA GLN A 186 17.49 -1.71 -12.15
C GLN A 186 16.30 -0.77 -12.40
N ARG A 187 15.52 -0.52 -11.35
CA ARG A 187 14.29 0.29 -11.33
C ARG A 187 13.10 -0.30 -12.11
N ARG A 188 13.16 -1.57 -12.53
CA ARG A 188 12.10 -2.21 -13.32
C ARG A 188 10.90 -2.63 -12.50
N PHE A 189 11.07 -2.95 -11.21
CA PHE A 189 9.96 -3.33 -10.33
C PHE A 189 8.85 -2.26 -10.28
N LYS A 190 9.14 -1.05 -9.81
CA LYS A 190 8.12 0.02 -9.66
C LYS A 190 7.55 0.46 -11.01
N ARG A 191 8.36 0.42 -12.08
CA ARG A 191 7.91 0.69 -13.46
C ARG A 191 6.91 -0.35 -13.96
N THR A 192 7.17 -1.62 -13.68
CA THR A 192 6.27 -2.74 -14.01
C THR A 192 4.96 -2.62 -13.24
N VAL A 193 5.02 -2.28 -11.94
CA VAL A 193 3.82 -1.98 -11.12
C VAL A 193 2.97 -0.89 -11.78
N ARG A 194 3.58 0.23 -12.19
CA ARG A 194 2.85 1.32 -12.85
C ARG A 194 2.21 0.90 -14.18
N ILE A 195 2.92 0.09 -14.98
CA ILE A 195 2.36 -0.48 -16.22
C ILE A 195 1.12 -1.31 -15.93
N PHE A 196 1.17 -2.25 -14.99
CA PHE A 196 0.00 -3.08 -14.65
C PHE A 196 -1.15 -2.25 -14.06
N LYS A 197 -0.86 -1.23 -13.23
CA LYS A 197 -1.89 -0.32 -12.70
C LYS A 197 -2.57 0.47 -13.83
N LYS A 198 -1.82 1.01 -14.79
CA LYS A 198 -2.38 1.73 -15.95
C LYS A 198 -3.16 0.80 -16.88
N LEU A 199 -2.65 -0.41 -17.13
CA LEU A 199 -3.37 -1.44 -17.86
C LEU A 199 -4.71 -1.76 -17.22
N ARG A 200 -4.74 -1.96 -15.90
CA ARG A 200 -5.97 -2.20 -15.14
C ARG A 200 -6.97 -1.04 -15.23
N TYR A 201 -6.51 0.20 -15.25
CA TYR A 201 -7.41 1.34 -15.45
C TYR A 201 -7.97 1.40 -16.85
N GLU A 202 -7.12 1.21 -17.86
CA GLU A 202 -7.55 1.21 -19.24
C GLU A 202 -8.54 0.08 -19.53
N MET A 203 -8.27 -1.15 -19.07
CA MET A 203 -9.22 -2.26 -19.16
C MET A 203 -10.54 -1.94 -18.45
N LYS A 204 -10.48 -1.29 -17.28
CA LYS A 204 -11.69 -0.88 -16.56
C LYS A 204 -12.52 0.11 -17.38
N ASP A 205 -11.87 1.10 -18.01
CA ASP A 205 -12.54 2.11 -18.84
C ASP A 205 -13.18 1.47 -20.09
N GLU A 206 -12.62 0.35 -20.58
CA GLU A 206 -13.17 -0.49 -21.65
C GLU A 206 -14.21 -1.53 -21.17
N GLY A 207 -14.63 -1.47 -19.91
CA GLY A 207 -15.74 -2.29 -19.38
C GLY A 207 -15.36 -3.65 -18.79
N TYR A 208 -14.07 -3.93 -18.54
CA TYR A 208 -13.64 -5.19 -17.93
C TYR A 208 -13.91 -5.18 -16.41
N SER A 209 -14.97 -5.86 -15.98
CA SER A 209 -15.43 -5.88 -14.58
C SER A 209 -14.45 -6.53 -13.59
N ILE A 210 -13.55 -7.40 -14.06
CA ILE A 210 -12.54 -8.04 -13.20
C ILE A 210 -11.66 -7.01 -12.48
N CYS A 211 -11.46 -5.84 -13.11
CA CYS A 211 -10.65 -4.77 -12.56
C CYS A 211 -11.19 -4.27 -11.21
N ASP A 212 -12.50 -4.38 -10.94
CA ASP A 212 -13.09 -3.97 -9.65
C ASP A 212 -12.67 -4.87 -8.49
N LYS A 213 -12.29 -6.12 -8.77
CA LYS A 213 -11.82 -7.09 -7.76
C LYS A 213 -10.31 -7.05 -7.55
N VAL A 214 -9.57 -6.38 -8.43
CA VAL A 214 -8.11 -6.31 -8.40
C VAL A 214 -7.66 -4.88 -8.07
N PRO A 215 -7.51 -4.56 -6.77
CA PRO A 215 -7.07 -3.23 -6.34
C PRO A 215 -5.59 -2.99 -6.67
N SER A 216 -5.19 -1.72 -6.72
CA SER A 216 -3.80 -1.29 -6.96
C SER A 216 -2.79 -1.93 -6.01
N PHE A 217 -3.17 -2.17 -4.75
CA PHE A 217 -2.33 -2.84 -3.76
C PHE A 217 -2.07 -4.32 -4.12
N LEU A 218 -3.09 -5.04 -4.58
CA LEU A 218 -2.94 -6.42 -5.06
C LEU A 218 -2.00 -6.47 -6.27
N ILE A 219 -2.15 -5.56 -7.23
CA ILE A 219 -1.24 -5.48 -8.40
C ILE A 219 0.22 -5.34 -7.95
N GLU A 220 0.48 -4.48 -6.97
CA GLU A 220 1.83 -4.26 -6.45
C GLU A 220 2.39 -5.53 -5.79
N CYS A 221 1.57 -6.26 -5.04
CA CYS A 221 1.94 -7.55 -4.44
C CYS A 221 2.13 -8.68 -5.48
N LEU A 222 1.32 -8.71 -6.55
CA LEU A 222 1.53 -9.66 -7.65
C LEU A 222 2.89 -9.45 -8.31
N VAL A 223 3.20 -8.20 -8.66
CA VAL A 223 4.50 -7.85 -9.28
C VAL A 223 5.67 -8.07 -8.31
N TRP A 224 5.45 -7.95 -7.00
CA TRP A 224 6.45 -8.24 -5.98
C TRP A 224 6.90 -9.70 -6.01
N ASN A 225 5.96 -10.62 -6.19
CA ASN A 225 6.24 -12.06 -6.24
C ASN A 225 6.86 -12.53 -7.58
N ILE A 226 7.01 -11.63 -8.58
CA ILE A 226 7.73 -11.95 -9.82
C ILE A 226 9.25 -12.02 -9.55
N PRO A 227 9.95 -13.08 -9.99
CA PRO A 227 11.40 -13.18 -9.86
C PRO A 227 12.14 -12.00 -10.50
N ASN A 228 13.24 -11.57 -9.88
CA ASN A 228 14.06 -10.48 -10.41
C ASN A 228 14.63 -10.84 -11.79
N SER A 229 14.92 -12.11 -12.06
CA SER A 229 15.35 -12.61 -13.38
C SER A 229 14.30 -12.32 -14.46
N THR A 230 13.03 -12.60 -14.19
CA THR A 230 11.91 -12.29 -15.11
C THR A 230 11.80 -10.79 -15.38
N LEU A 231 11.89 -9.95 -14.34
CA LEU A 231 11.85 -8.49 -14.50
C LEU A 231 13.04 -7.94 -15.30
N ASN A 232 14.19 -8.63 -15.26
CA ASN A 232 15.43 -8.21 -15.93
C ASN A 232 15.68 -8.92 -17.28
N ALA A 233 14.83 -9.87 -17.68
CA ALA A 233 15.10 -10.77 -18.81
C ALA A 233 15.14 -10.09 -20.19
N SER A 234 14.41 -8.98 -20.36
CA SER A 234 14.32 -8.26 -21.63
C SER A 234 14.63 -6.78 -21.45
N ASN A 235 15.06 -6.13 -22.55
CA ASN A 235 15.17 -4.67 -22.64
C ASN A 235 13.88 -4.01 -23.13
N SER A 236 13.05 -4.72 -23.92
CA SER A 236 11.72 -4.27 -24.36
C SER A 236 10.71 -4.34 -23.21
N TRP A 237 9.85 -3.33 -23.09
CA TRP A 237 8.70 -3.38 -22.18
C TRP A 237 7.66 -4.41 -22.62
N TYR A 238 7.36 -4.51 -23.90
CA TYR A 238 6.40 -5.47 -24.45
C TYR A 238 6.78 -6.92 -24.07
N GLU A 239 8.02 -7.33 -24.31
CA GLU A 239 8.49 -8.67 -23.97
C GLU A 239 8.59 -8.87 -22.45
N ARG A 240 9.03 -7.86 -21.70
CA ARG A 240 9.09 -7.94 -20.23
C ARG A 240 7.70 -8.17 -19.62
N ILE A 241 6.70 -7.44 -20.11
CA ILE A 241 5.31 -7.60 -19.64
C ILE A 241 4.74 -8.96 -20.08
N LYS A 242 5.04 -9.44 -21.30
CA LYS A 242 4.67 -10.80 -21.75
C LYS A 242 5.16 -11.85 -20.76
N GLN A 243 6.45 -11.80 -20.41
CA GLN A 243 7.06 -12.73 -19.45
C GLN A 243 6.48 -12.62 -18.04
N CYS A 244 6.16 -11.39 -17.59
CA CYS A 244 5.47 -11.18 -16.31
C CYS A 244 4.08 -11.81 -16.29
N VAL A 245 3.29 -11.61 -17.35
CA VAL A 245 1.93 -12.18 -17.48
C VAL A 245 1.99 -13.71 -17.51
N ILE A 246 2.91 -14.30 -18.28
CA ILE A 246 3.12 -15.76 -18.32
C ILE A 246 3.46 -16.31 -16.92
N PHE A 247 4.42 -15.67 -16.23
CA PHE A 247 4.81 -16.10 -14.89
C PHE A 247 3.62 -16.03 -13.92
N LEU A 248 2.93 -14.89 -13.89
CA LEU A 248 1.81 -14.66 -12.96
C LEU A 248 0.67 -15.65 -13.22
N TYR A 249 0.31 -15.88 -14.49
CA TYR A 249 -0.76 -16.81 -14.86
C TYR A 249 -0.43 -18.24 -14.38
N ASN A 250 0.76 -18.75 -14.72
CA ASN A 250 1.17 -20.11 -14.37
C ASN A 250 1.32 -20.30 -12.86
N ALA A 251 1.82 -19.30 -12.14
CA ALA A 251 2.03 -19.37 -10.71
C ALA A 251 0.72 -19.23 -9.91
N THR A 252 -0.31 -18.61 -10.49
CA THR A 252 -1.63 -18.44 -9.87
C THR A 252 -2.68 -19.44 -10.39
N GLU A 253 -2.27 -20.48 -11.12
CA GLU A 253 -3.17 -21.51 -11.63
C GLU A 253 -3.83 -22.31 -10.49
N THR A 254 -3.10 -22.55 -9.41
CA THR A 254 -3.56 -23.31 -8.23
C THR A 254 -3.09 -22.62 -6.94
N ASP A 255 -3.80 -22.84 -5.83
CA ASP A 255 -3.45 -22.24 -4.54
C ASP A 255 -2.08 -22.73 -4.04
N GLU A 256 -1.71 -23.98 -4.33
CA GLU A 256 -0.44 -24.59 -3.94
C GLU A 256 0.76 -23.88 -4.55
N LYS A 257 0.66 -23.44 -5.81
CA LYS A 257 1.78 -22.79 -6.53
C LYS A 257 2.12 -21.40 -5.99
N CYS A 258 1.15 -20.70 -5.40
CA CYS A 258 1.32 -19.37 -4.82
C CYS A 258 1.05 -19.32 -3.31
N SER A 259 1.08 -20.47 -2.64
CA SER A 259 0.71 -20.59 -1.22
C SER A 259 1.63 -19.77 -0.30
N GLU A 260 2.88 -19.60 -0.70
CA GLU A 260 3.90 -18.85 0.04
C GLU A 260 4.07 -17.41 -0.46
N TRP A 261 3.22 -16.92 -1.36
CA TRP A 261 3.32 -15.54 -1.82
C TRP A 261 2.98 -14.58 -0.69
N GLY A 262 3.86 -13.62 -0.45
CA GLY A 262 3.68 -12.55 0.52
C GLY A 262 3.09 -11.30 -0.11
N GLU A 263 2.48 -10.44 0.74
CA GLU A 263 2.43 -9.01 0.45
C GLU A 263 3.87 -8.46 0.34
N VAL A 264 4.05 -7.26 -0.23
CA VAL A 264 5.40 -6.64 -0.36
C VAL A 264 6.12 -6.52 0.98
N SER A 265 5.39 -6.42 2.09
CA SER A 265 5.97 -6.40 3.44
C SER A 265 6.67 -7.70 3.85
N GLU A 266 6.40 -8.82 3.20
CA GLU A 266 6.86 -10.18 3.56
C GLU A 266 6.40 -10.63 4.97
N LEU A 267 5.36 -9.98 5.51
CA LEU A 267 4.86 -10.27 6.87
C LEU A 267 3.45 -10.85 6.89
N LEU A 268 2.73 -10.76 5.78
CA LEU A 268 1.40 -11.32 5.57
C LEU A 268 1.40 -12.11 4.25
N TYR A 269 0.70 -13.23 4.25
CA TYR A 269 0.46 -13.98 3.02
C TYR A 269 -0.53 -13.24 2.12
N LEU A 270 -0.30 -13.27 0.82
CA LEU A 270 -1.12 -12.57 -0.16
C LEU A 270 -2.51 -13.22 -0.33
N PHE A 271 -2.58 -14.56 -0.25
CA PHE A 271 -3.80 -15.33 -0.49
C PHE A 271 -4.23 -16.22 0.69
N LYS A 272 -3.36 -16.47 1.68
CA LYS A 272 -3.72 -17.27 2.87
C LYS A 272 -4.25 -16.39 4.00
N GLY A 273 -5.30 -16.87 4.68
CA GLY A 273 -5.77 -16.29 5.95
C GLY A 273 -6.48 -14.93 5.84
N HIS A 274 -6.70 -14.41 4.63
CA HIS A 274 -7.31 -13.10 4.39
C HIS A 274 -8.31 -13.13 3.23
N SER A 275 -9.37 -12.32 3.33
CA SER A 275 -10.55 -12.36 2.45
C SER A 275 -10.74 -11.09 1.60
N LYS A 276 -9.68 -10.32 1.33
CA LYS A 276 -9.81 -9.04 0.58
C LYS A 276 -9.91 -9.23 -0.94
N TRP A 277 -9.32 -10.31 -1.44
CA TRP A 277 -9.25 -10.72 -2.83
C TRP A 277 -8.91 -12.21 -2.88
N THR A 278 -9.09 -12.85 -4.04
CA THR A 278 -8.77 -14.26 -4.22
C THR A 278 -7.64 -14.46 -5.23
N ARG A 279 -6.95 -15.61 -5.15
CA ARG A 279 -6.03 -16.06 -6.21
C ARG A 279 -6.76 -16.10 -7.56
N GLN A 280 -8.00 -16.60 -7.59
CA GLN A 280 -8.76 -16.72 -8.83
C GLN A 280 -9.00 -15.35 -9.48
N ASP A 281 -9.37 -14.32 -8.71
CA ASP A 281 -9.54 -12.97 -9.26
C ASP A 281 -8.23 -12.42 -9.85
N ALA A 282 -7.09 -12.73 -9.22
CA ALA A 282 -5.79 -12.37 -9.76
C ALA A 282 -5.49 -13.12 -11.07
N ASN A 283 -5.71 -14.44 -11.11
CA ASN A 283 -5.48 -15.25 -12.30
C ASN A 283 -6.37 -14.79 -13.48
N ASP A 284 -7.67 -14.55 -13.22
CA ASP A 284 -8.63 -14.07 -14.20
C ASP A 284 -8.25 -12.69 -14.76
N PHE A 285 -7.76 -11.79 -13.90
CA PHE A 285 -7.26 -10.48 -14.34
C PHE A 285 -6.05 -10.63 -15.26
N ILE A 286 -5.11 -11.51 -14.93
CA ILE A 286 -3.91 -11.74 -15.75
C ILE A 286 -4.27 -12.36 -17.11
N LEU A 287 -5.22 -13.30 -17.14
CA LEU A 287 -5.74 -13.87 -18.39
C LEU A 287 -6.45 -12.82 -19.25
N GLN A 288 -7.30 -11.97 -18.65
CA GLN A 288 -7.97 -10.90 -19.37
C GLN A 288 -6.97 -9.84 -19.88
N ALA A 289 -5.92 -9.54 -19.11
CA ALA A 289 -4.83 -8.67 -19.52
C ALA A 289 -4.06 -9.24 -20.73
N TRP A 290 -3.79 -10.56 -20.74
CA TRP A 290 -3.18 -11.24 -21.88
C TRP A 290 -4.01 -11.04 -23.16
N ASN A 291 -5.31 -11.32 -23.06
CA ASN A 291 -6.24 -11.18 -24.19
C ASN A 291 -6.39 -9.73 -24.64
N TYR A 292 -6.47 -8.78 -23.71
CA TYR A 292 -6.59 -7.36 -24.00
C TYR A 292 -5.36 -6.80 -24.74
N ILE A 293 -4.16 -7.24 -24.35
CA ILE A 293 -2.92 -6.86 -25.05
C ILE A 293 -2.84 -7.51 -26.44
N GLY A 294 -3.48 -8.66 -26.65
CA GLY A 294 -3.42 -9.42 -27.89
C GLY A 294 -2.13 -10.24 -28.00
N TYR A 295 -1.64 -10.77 -26.87
CA TYR A 295 -0.53 -11.72 -26.91
C TYR A 295 -0.98 -13.06 -27.51
N ASN A 296 -0.08 -13.67 -28.29
CA ASN A 296 -0.27 -15.00 -28.86
C ASN A 296 0.75 -15.98 -28.28
N ASN A 297 0.44 -17.27 -28.35
CA ASN A 297 1.28 -18.38 -27.89
C ASN A 297 2.44 -18.71 -28.83
N ASP A 298 2.80 -17.80 -29.74
CA ASP A 298 3.95 -17.96 -30.64
C ASP A 298 5.27 -18.06 -29.86
#